data_AF-A0A849YBP9-F1
#
_entry.id   AF-A0A849YBP9-F1
#
_cell.length_a   1.000
_cell.length_b   1.000
_cell.length_c   1.000
_cell.angle_alpha   90.00
_cell.angle_beta   90.00
_cell.angle_gamma   90.00
#
_symmetry.space_group_name_H-M   'P 1'
#
loop_
_entity.id
_entity.type
_entity.pdbx_description
1 polymer ?
#
loop_
_entity_poly.entity_id
_entity_poly.type
_entity_poly.pdbx_seq_one_letter_code
_entity_poly.pdbx_strand_id
1 'polypeptide(L)'
;PSAPSAPPAASLIPSVPHASPSGTPLLLENALLSAEVLPDGGGFGRITLKQYSRSGARDDPSRMILNAESPLPVLSVALGDASFLAPYEIRALTGGGVQAVSRSAEGLRIVKEFRLGNDYLVNATLTLSNEGKTAIQGQPLRVGIGLAAPEMTAHSLPYVAVSAFSGEKARHEDLAALQKFVAKQHRPWELAQPVDWGAVRDQYFAVIVTPPAPFAGISAEPHALREHPPVGGKPAEGVLAVISSAPMELAPGASTNLAFRVYAGPKESRRLSALGQRQDQVLDLGMFEIISRALLWLMGILHGVFGNWGVAIVGVTIVIKILFWPLTAISTRSMKQMQALAPKINALKEKHKGDAKRMNEEMMKLYREYKVNPMAGCLPMLIQIPIFFAFYNLLRASIELRGASFLWIHDLSTADTIARIPGLDFPVNLMPLIMAVTMIWQTKMTPQAPNADPSMKMMMWMMPAMFLFFCYSFSSGLSLYWTVQNLLTILQTWLTRDKPVAPPTRVKPRRGFSFIRPETPKR
;
A
#
# COMPACT_ATOMS: atom_id res chain seq x y z
N PRO A 1 -30.56 33.89 -8.32
CA PRO A 1 -29.22 34.08 -8.94
C PRO A 1 -28.35 32.84 -8.68
N SER A 2 -28.41 31.88 -9.60
CA SER A 2 -27.48 30.76 -9.68
C SER A 2 -26.07 31.33 -9.88
N ALA A 3 -25.16 31.01 -8.96
CA ALA A 3 -23.75 31.37 -9.12
C ALA A 3 -23.23 30.77 -10.44
N PRO A 4 -22.43 31.51 -11.22
CA PRO A 4 -21.84 30.97 -12.43
C PRO A 4 -20.98 29.76 -12.07
N SER A 5 -21.21 28.64 -12.74
CA SER A 5 -20.36 27.45 -12.64
C SER A 5 -18.91 27.86 -12.91
N ALA A 6 -18.01 27.57 -11.95
CA ALA A 6 -16.58 27.73 -12.16
C ALA A 6 -16.17 27.03 -13.48
N PRO A 7 -15.24 27.60 -14.26
CA PRO A 7 -14.76 26.96 -15.47
C PRO A 7 -14.23 25.55 -15.14
N PRO A 8 -14.44 24.56 -16.04
CA PRO A 8 -13.93 23.21 -15.82
C PRO A 8 -12.41 23.25 -15.66
N ALA A 9 -11.91 22.41 -14.76
CA ALA A 9 -10.49 22.20 -14.54
C ALA A 9 -9.77 21.95 -15.88
N ALA A 10 -8.61 22.58 -16.09
CA ALA A 10 -7.75 22.26 -17.23
C ALA A 10 -7.28 20.80 -17.08
N SER A 11 -7.85 19.89 -17.88
CA SER A 11 -7.54 18.45 -17.83
C SER A 11 -6.12 18.16 -18.32
N LEU A 12 -5.52 17.09 -17.81
CA LEU A 12 -4.26 16.55 -18.33
C LEU A 12 -4.41 15.96 -19.74
N ILE A 13 -5.63 15.61 -20.14
CA ILE A 13 -5.96 15.13 -21.48
C ILE A 13 -6.25 16.35 -22.35
N PRO A 14 -5.37 16.71 -23.30
CA PRO A 14 -5.73 17.71 -24.30
C PRO A 14 -6.94 17.21 -25.10
N SER A 15 -7.85 18.11 -25.45
CA SER A 15 -9.00 17.82 -26.31
C SER A 15 -8.51 17.40 -27.69
N VAL A 16 -8.46 16.09 -27.96
CA VAL A 16 -8.17 15.55 -29.29
C VAL A 16 -9.45 15.66 -30.13
N PRO A 17 -9.43 16.34 -31.28
CA PRO A 17 -10.52 16.21 -32.24
C PRO A 17 -10.61 14.72 -32.62
N HIS A 18 -11.78 14.10 -32.50
CA HIS A 18 -12.04 12.72 -32.91
C HIS A 18 -11.71 12.52 -34.41
N ALA A 19 -10.43 12.36 -34.74
CA ALA A 19 -9.99 11.77 -35.98
C ALA A 19 -9.95 10.26 -35.72
N SER A 20 -10.67 9.50 -36.54
CA SER A 20 -10.62 8.04 -36.55
C SER A 20 -9.16 7.56 -36.50
N PRO A 21 -8.84 6.48 -35.75
CA PRO A 21 -7.47 6.00 -35.61
C PRO A 21 -6.86 5.77 -36.99
N SER A 22 -5.90 6.61 -37.36
CA SER A 22 -5.21 6.52 -38.64
C SER A 22 -3.93 5.71 -38.43
N GLY A 23 -4.04 4.40 -38.67
CA GLY A 23 -2.91 3.46 -38.66
C GLY A 23 -3.20 2.18 -37.87
N THR A 24 -2.55 1.09 -38.27
CA THR A 24 -2.63 -0.18 -37.56
C THR A 24 -1.63 -0.17 -36.39
N PRO A 25 -2.03 -0.53 -35.16
CA PRO A 25 -1.09 -0.65 -34.05
C PRO A 25 -0.05 -1.75 -34.33
N LEU A 26 1.16 -1.57 -33.80
CA LEU A 26 2.23 -2.56 -33.94
C LEU A 26 2.53 -3.20 -32.58
N LEU A 27 2.60 -4.52 -32.56
CA LEU A 27 2.81 -5.29 -31.36
C LEU A 27 4.30 -5.50 -31.07
N LEU A 28 4.72 -5.15 -29.86
CA LEU A 28 6.07 -5.37 -29.38
C LEU A 28 6.04 -6.37 -28.21
N GLU A 29 6.66 -7.54 -28.37
CA GLU A 29 6.52 -8.65 -27.42
C GLU A 29 7.83 -9.32 -26.99
N ASN A 30 7.87 -9.78 -25.74
CA ASN A 30 8.87 -10.73 -25.23
C ASN A 30 8.16 -11.90 -24.51
N ALA A 31 8.90 -12.68 -23.71
CA ALA A 31 8.34 -13.81 -22.99
C ALA A 31 7.32 -13.43 -21.89
N LEU A 32 7.39 -12.20 -21.35
CA LEU A 32 6.63 -11.78 -20.18
C LEU A 32 5.52 -10.77 -20.49
N LEU A 33 5.70 -9.93 -21.50
CA LEU A 33 4.76 -8.86 -21.85
C LEU A 33 4.56 -8.72 -23.36
N SER A 34 3.42 -8.14 -23.70
CA SER A 34 3.05 -7.69 -25.05
C SER A 34 2.54 -6.27 -24.97
N ALA A 35 3.14 -5.33 -25.70
CA ALA A 35 2.78 -3.92 -25.68
C ALA A 35 2.36 -3.45 -27.07
N GLU A 36 1.18 -2.84 -27.17
CA GLU A 36 0.67 -2.27 -28.41
C GLU A 36 1.17 -0.84 -28.59
N VAL A 37 1.94 -0.57 -29.65
CA VAL A 37 2.32 0.80 -30.01
C VAL A 37 1.23 1.40 -30.89
N LEU A 38 0.60 2.46 -30.39
CA LEU A 38 -0.52 3.13 -31.05
C LEU A 38 -0.04 4.29 -31.93
N PRO A 39 -0.58 4.45 -33.15
CA PRO A 39 -0.32 5.63 -33.98
C PRO A 39 -0.75 6.92 -33.29
N ASP A 40 -1.89 6.88 -32.60
CA ASP A 40 -2.34 7.98 -31.76
C ASP A 40 -1.44 8.10 -30.52
N GLY A 41 -0.88 9.28 -30.28
CA GLY A 41 0.10 9.56 -29.24
C GLY A 41 1.49 8.94 -29.43
N GLY A 42 1.67 7.93 -30.30
CA GLY A 42 2.96 7.28 -30.58
C GLY A 42 3.56 6.62 -29.35
N GLY A 43 2.74 5.94 -28.54
CA GLY A 43 3.14 5.33 -27.27
C GLY A 43 2.46 3.98 -27.05
N PHE A 44 2.63 3.40 -25.86
CA PHE A 44 2.01 2.12 -25.53
C PHE A 44 0.56 2.29 -25.10
N GLY A 45 -0.37 1.74 -25.88
CA GLY A 45 -1.79 1.67 -25.55
C GLY A 45 -2.03 0.63 -24.48
N ARG A 46 -2.27 -0.61 -24.89
CA ARG A 46 -2.49 -1.75 -24.00
C ARG A 46 -1.17 -2.49 -23.74
N ILE A 47 -0.90 -2.83 -22.48
CA ILE A 47 0.25 -3.64 -22.10
C ILE A 47 -0.24 -4.91 -21.41
N THR A 48 -0.18 -6.03 -22.11
CA THR A 48 -0.64 -7.34 -21.63
C THR A 48 0.48 -8.08 -20.91
N LEU A 49 0.26 -8.49 -19.67
CA LEU A 49 1.19 -9.29 -18.88
C LEU A 49 0.88 -10.78 -19.08
N LYS A 50 1.78 -11.51 -19.74
CA LYS A 50 1.55 -12.89 -20.19
C LYS A 50 1.47 -13.91 -19.05
N GLN A 51 2.04 -13.60 -17.89
CA GLN A 51 2.08 -14.50 -16.73
C GLN A 51 0.95 -14.30 -15.72
N TYR A 52 0.18 -13.22 -15.81
CA TYR A 52 -0.83 -12.87 -14.81
C TYR A 52 -2.23 -12.89 -15.42
N SER A 53 -3.18 -13.50 -14.72
CA SER A 53 -4.59 -13.46 -15.08
C SER A 53 -5.28 -12.22 -14.50
N ARG A 54 -6.40 -11.78 -15.10
CA ARG A 54 -7.13 -10.59 -14.65
C ARG A 54 -7.76 -10.81 -13.27
N SER A 55 -8.36 -11.97 -13.02
CA SER A 55 -8.99 -12.28 -11.72
C SER A 55 -8.01 -12.82 -10.67
N GLY A 56 -6.79 -13.21 -11.05
CA GLY A 56 -5.86 -13.93 -10.18
C GLY A 56 -6.19 -15.41 -10.00
N ALA A 57 -7.34 -15.89 -10.50
CA ALA A 57 -7.68 -17.31 -10.48
C ALA A 57 -6.77 -18.12 -11.42
N ARG A 58 -6.43 -19.34 -11.00
CA ARG A 58 -5.51 -20.23 -11.73
C ARG A 58 -6.02 -20.65 -13.11
N ASP A 59 -7.34 -20.68 -13.29
CA ASP A 59 -8.01 -21.14 -14.52
C ASP A 59 -8.63 -19.99 -15.34
N ASP A 60 -8.34 -18.73 -15.01
CA ASP A 60 -8.85 -17.58 -15.75
C ASP A 60 -8.02 -17.34 -17.03
N PRO A 61 -8.63 -17.46 -18.23
CA PRO A 61 -7.93 -17.27 -19.49
C PRO A 61 -7.63 -15.80 -19.79
N SER A 62 -8.30 -14.86 -19.11
CA SER A 62 -8.10 -13.44 -19.33
C SER A 62 -6.80 -12.97 -18.71
N ARG A 63 -5.99 -12.24 -19.49
CA ARG A 63 -4.69 -11.72 -19.05
C ARG A 63 -4.85 -10.38 -18.36
N MET A 64 -3.92 -10.06 -17.47
CA MET A 64 -3.82 -8.73 -16.89
C MET A 64 -3.34 -7.74 -17.96
N ILE A 65 -4.03 -6.60 -18.08
CA ILE A 65 -3.75 -5.58 -19.08
C ILE A 65 -3.60 -4.24 -18.36
N LEU A 66 -2.39 -3.70 -18.40
CA LEU A 66 -2.09 -2.37 -17.88
C LEU A 66 -2.45 -1.31 -18.92
N ASN A 67 -2.75 -0.11 -18.44
CA ASN A 67 -3.16 1.04 -19.26
C ASN A 67 -4.41 0.76 -20.13
N ALA A 68 -5.23 -0.22 -19.73
CA ALA A 68 -6.51 -0.50 -20.35
C ALA A 68 -7.44 0.71 -20.20
N GLU A 69 -8.24 1.00 -21.24
CA GLU A 69 -9.17 2.15 -21.29
C GLU A 69 -8.52 3.53 -21.19
N SER A 70 -7.19 3.60 -21.16
CA SER A 70 -6.49 4.89 -21.07
C SER A 70 -6.67 5.70 -22.36
N PRO A 71 -7.07 6.97 -22.25
CA PRO A 71 -6.98 7.91 -23.37
C PRO A 71 -5.53 8.37 -23.61
N LEU A 72 -4.60 8.00 -22.72
CA LEU A 72 -3.22 8.43 -22.72
C LEU A 72 -2.30 7.22 -22.89
N PRO A 73 -1.70 7.03 -24.08
CA PRO A 73 -0.67 6.02 -24.24
C PRO A 73 0.53 6.30 -23.33
N VAL A 74 1.14 5.25 -22.76
CA VAL A 74 2.41 5.38 -22.03
C VAL A 74 3.49 5.87 -22.99
N LEU A 75 4.30 6.85 -22.58
CA LEU A 75 5.24 7.60 -23.43
C LEU A 75 4.59 8.39 -24.57
N SER A 76 3.29 8.68 -24.50
CA SER A 76 2.74 9.80 -25.29
C SER A 76 3.48 11.09 -24.94
N VAL A 77 3.60 11.99 -25.91
CA VAL A 77 4.41 13.21 -25.76
C VAL A 77 3.58 14.41 -26.20
N ALA A 78 3.62 15.47 -25.39
CA ALA A 78 3.11 16.78 -25.73
C ALA A 78 4.15 17.86 -25.35
N LEU A 79 4.12 18.99 -26.05
CA LEU A 79 4.87 20.20 -25.73
C LEU A 79 3.84 21.29 -25.38
N GLY A 80 3.96 21.87 -24.17
CA GLY A 80 3.07 22.94 -23.73
C GLY A 80 1.63 22.48 -23.46
N ASP A 81 0.66 23.35 -23.74
CA ASP A 81 -0.75 23.18 -23.36
C ASP A 81 -1.67 22.70 -24.50
N ALA A 82 -1.18 22.45 -25.72
CA ALA A 82 -2.03 22.14 -26.87
C ALA A 82 -1.58 20.90 -27.67
N SER A 83 -2.48 19.91 -27.69
CA SER A 83 -2.68 18.85 -28.69
C SER A 83 -1.55 17.84 -28.90
N PHE A 84 -1.86 16.55 -28.69
CA PHE A 84 -1.00 15.48 -29.20
C PHE A 84 -0.72 15.70 -30.68
N LEU A 85 0.53 15.45 -31.07
CA LEU A 85 1.03 15.67 -32.42
C LEU A 85 0.25 14.83 -33.43
N ALA A 86 0.44 15.15 -34.72
CA ALA A 86 -0.10 14.36 -35.81
C ALA A 86 0.13 12.85 -35.58
N PRO A 87 -0.80 11.98 -36.01
CA PRO A 87 -0.67 10.54 -35.88
C PRO A 87 0.72 10.05 -36.31
N TYR A 88 1.30 9.15 -35.51
CA TYR A 88 2.64 8.63 -35.75
C TYR A 88 2.61 7.56 -36.83
N GLU A 89 3.55 7.65 -37.76
CA GLU A 89 3.88 6.54 -38.65
C GLU A 89 4.70 5.50 -37.87
N ILE A 90 4.20 4.27 -37.79
CA ILE A 90 4.82 3.19 -37.01
C ILE A 90 5.41 2.15 -37.94
N ARG A 91 6.65 1.74 -37.65
CA ARG A 91 7.35 0.68 -38.38
C ARG A 91 8.18 -0.21 -37.46
N ALA A 92 8.30 -1.48 -37.82
CA ALA A 92 9.23 -2.39 -37.15
C ALA A 92 10.68 -2.04 -37.49
N LEU A 93 11.58 -2.19 -36.52
CA LEU A 93 13.02 -2.00 -36.71
C LEU A 93 13.71 -3.32 -37.08
N THR A 94 14.68 -3.25 -37.98
CA THR A 94 15.58 -4.37 -38.30
C THR A 94 16.39 -4.72 -37.05
N GLY A 95 16.34 -5.99 -36.62
CA GLY A 95 16.97 -6.44 -35.36
C GLY A 95 16.08 -6.33 -34.11
N GLY A 96 14.80 -6.00 -34.28
CA GLY A 96 13.82 -5.96 -33.20
C GLY A 96 13.59 -4.56 -32.63
N GLY A 97 12.34 -4.29 -32.27
CA GLY A 97 11.88 -2.99 -31.79
C GLY A 97 10.89 -2.32 -32.75
N VAL A 98 10.38 -1.17 -32.31
CA VAL A 98 9.39 -0.38 -33.04
C VAL A 98 9.86 1.06 -33.09
N GLN A 99 9.72 1.72 -34.24
CA GLN A 99 9.92 3.14 -34.38
C GLN A 99 8.59 3.82 -34.72
N ALA A 100 8.28 4.89 -34.00
CA ALA A 100 7.15 5.77 -34.27
C ALA A 100 7.69 7.16 -34.63
N VAL A 101 7.25 7.71 -35.76
CA VAL A 101 7.70 9.02 -36.26
C VAL A 101 6.51 9.93 -36.47
N SER A 102 6.57 11.16 -35.95
CA SER A 102 5.57 12.20 -36.20
C SER A 102 6.26 13.51 -36.55
N ARG A 103 5.57 14.35 -37.32
CA ARG A 103 6.00 15.71 -37.68
C ARG A 103 4.86 16.68 -37.41
N SER A 104 5.15 17.76 -36.70
CA SER A 104 4.21 18.87 -36.53
C SER A 104 4.20 19.78 -37.77
N ALA A 105 3.12 20.55 -37.94
CA ALA A 105 3.02 21.57 -38.99
C ALA A 105 4.10 22.67 -38.85
N GLU A 106 4.61 22.87 -37.64
CA GLU A 106 5.60 23.89 -37.29
C GLU A 106 7.05 23.42 -37.52
N GLY A 107 7.24 22.18 -38.00
CA GLY A 107 8.55 21.60 -38.31
C GLY A 107 9.21 20.84 -37.16
N LEU A 108 8.50 20.55 -36.06
CA LEU A 108 9.02 19.65 -35.04
C LEU A 108 8.90 18.20 -35.52
N ARG A 109 10.03 17.51 -35.64
CA ARG A 109 10.08 16.07 -35.88
C ARG A 109 10.32 15.32 -34.58
N ILE A 110 9.44 14.36 -34.29
CA ILE A 110 9.57 13.45 -33.15
C ILE A 110 9.82 12.04 -33.66
N VAL A 111 10.87 11.41 -33.16
CA VAL A 111 11.17 9.99 -33.39
C VAL A 111 11.22 9.28 -32.05
N LYS A 112 10.43 8.23 -31.91
CA LYS A 112 10.45 7.34 -30.75
C LYS A 112 10.90 5.97 -31.20
N GLU A 113 11.91 5.42 -30.53
CA GLU A 113 12.36 4.05 -30.75
C GLU A 113 12.15 3.24 -29.48
N PHE A 114 11.44 2.13 -29.60
CA PHE A 114 11.11 1.23 -28.51
C PHE A 114 11.84 -0.10 -28.71
N ARG A 115 12.49 -0.57 -27.66
CA ARG A 115 13.08 -1.92 -27.59
C ARG A 115 12.71 -2.56 -26.26
N LEU A 116 12.20 -3.78 -26.31
CA LEU A 116 12.00 -4.55 -25.08
C LEU A 116 13.35 -4.96 -24.54
N GLY A 117 13.52 -4.73 -23.24
CA GLY A 117 14.58 -5.36 -22.49
C GLY A 117 14.21 -6.80 -22.14
N ASN A 118 15.08 -7.37 -21.31
CA ASN A 118 14.68 -8.53 -20.52
C ASN A 118 13.59 -8.11 -19.54
N ASP A 119 12.79 -9.08 -19.11
CA ASP A 119 11.80 -8.87 -18.06
C ASP A 119 10.63 -7.93 -18.46
N TYR A 120 10.06 -7.18 -17.52
CA TYR A 120 8.99 -6.19 -17.72
C TYR A 120 9.48 -4.80 -18.14
N LEU A 121 10.69 -4.70 -18.72
CA LEU A 121 11.34 -3.44 -19.07
C LEU A 121 11.23 -3.10 -20.56
N VAL A 122 11.00 -1.82 -20.82
CA VAL A 122 11.05 -1.23 -22.15
C VAL A 122 12.03 -0.05 -22.14
N ASN A 123 13.01 -0.10 -23.02
CA ASN A 123 13.89 1.02 -23.28
C ASN A 123 13.29 1.84 -24.42
N ALA A 124 13.17 3.14 -24.22
CA ALA A 124 12.62 4.05 -25.21
C ALA A 124 13.56 5.23 -25.43
N THR A 125 13.84 5.53 -26.69
CA THR A 125 14.65 6.68 -27.08
C THR A 125 13.73 7.68 -27.77
N LEU A 126 13.62 8.89 -27.22
CA LEU A 126 12.86 10.00 -27.79
C LEU A 126 13.84 11.02 -28.38
N THR A 127 13.80 11.19 -29.69
CA THR A 127 14.55 12.24 -30.39
C THR A 127 13.59 13.33 -30.83
N LEU A 128 13.85 14.56 -30.37
CA LEU A 128 13.14 15.76 -30.79
C LEU A 128 14.07 16.57 -31.69
N SER A 129 13.63 16.93 -32.88
CA SER A 129 14.41 17.73 -33.83
C SER A 129 13.57 18.87 -34.38
N ASN A 130 14.09 20.09 -34.31
CA ASN A 130 13.43 21.26 -34.89
C ASN A 130 13.90 21.40 -36.35
N GLU A 131 13.12 20.88 -37.28
CA GLU A 131 13.31 21.01 -38.73
C GLU A 131 12.67 22.32 -39.27
N GLY A 132 12.05 23.11 -38.40
CA GLY A 132 11.44 24.40 -38.71
C GLY A 132 12.44 25.55 -38.77
N LYS A 133 11.92 26.75 -39.05
CA LYS A 133 12.70 28.00 -39.16
C LYS A 133 12.69 28.85 -37.88
N THR A 134 11.80 28.54 -36.94
CA THR A 134 11.62 29.28 -35.69
C THR A 134 12.03 28.42 -34.50
N ALA A 135 12.61 29.05 -33.47
CA ALA A 135 12.93 28.35 -32.23
C ALA A 135 11.65 27.91 -31.52
N ILE A 136 11.65 26.69 -30.98
CA ILE A 136 10.61 26.21 -30.06
C ILE A 136 11.05 26.65 -28.66
N GLN A 137 10.30 27.53 -28.00
CA GLN A 137 10.72 28.14 -26.73
C GLN A 137 9.68 27.94 -25.62
N GLY A 138 10.17 27.70 -24.41
CA GLY A 138 9.44 27.93 -23.16
C GLY A 138 8.35 26.90 -22.83
N GLN A 139 8.29 25.78 -23.54
CA GLN A 139 7.29 24.75 -23.29
C GLN A 139 7.92 23.52 -22.59
N PRO A 140 7.31 23.02 -21.50
CA PRO A 140 7.73 21.76 -20.91
C PRO A 140 7.34 20.60 -21.81
N LEU A 141 8.19 19.58 -21.86
CA LEU A 141 7.86 18.29 -22.44
C LEU A 141 7.04 17.50 -21.43
N ARG A 142 5.77 17.22 -21.76
CA ARG A 142 4.91 16.32 -20.99
C ARG A 142 5.00 14.92 -21.58
N VAL A 143 5.24 13.93 -20.73
CA VAL A 143 5.34 12.51 -21.10
C VAL A 143 4.29 11.72 -20.33
N GLY A 144 3.43 10.99 -21.04
CA GLY A 144 2.38 10.19 -20.45
C GLY A 144 2.92 8.98 -19.69
N ILE A 145 2.48 8.81 -18.44
CA ILE A 145 2.71 7.59 -17.66
C ILE A 145 1.59 6.58 -17.94
N GLY A 146 0.42 7.07 -18.31
CA GLY A 146 -0.78 6.27 -18.58
C GLY A 146 -1.76 6.31 -17.41
N LEU A 147 -2.57 5.26 -17.32
CA LEU A 147 -3.69 5.08 -16.40
C LEU A 147 -3.49 3.83 -15.56
N ALA A 148 -3.65 3.97 -14.24
CA ALA A 148 -3.91 2.85 -13.36
C ALA A 148 -5.42 2.75 -13.08
N ALA A 149 -5.97 1.56 -13.22
CA ALA A 149 -7.37 1.25 -12.92
C ALA A 149 -7.44 0.29 -11.72
N PRO A 150 -8.51 0.36 -10.90
CA PRO A 150 -8.76 -0.62 -9.86
C PRO A 150 -9.03 -1.99 -10.46
N GLU A 151 -8.60 -3.04 -9.78
CA GLU A 151 -9.15 -4.38 -10.07
C GLU A 151 -10.67 -4.38 -9.78
N MET A 152 -11.45 -5.20 -10.47
CA MET A 152 -12.94 -5.17 -10.50
C MET A 152 -13.65 -5.43 -9.14
N THR A 153 -12.94 -5.38 -8.02
CA THR A 153 -13.46 -5.45 -6.65
C THR A 153 -13.37 -4.08 -5.98
N ALA A 154 -14.42 -3.62 -5.30
CA ALA A 154 -14.42 -2.32 -4.59
C ALA A 154 -13.29 -2.16 -3.56
N HIS A 155 -12.71 -3.25 -3.06
CA HIS A 155 -11.58 -3.24 -2.12
C HIS A 155 -10.25 -2.77 -2.72
N SER A 156 -10.12 -2.72 -4.05
CA SER A 156 -8.88 -2.36 -4.75
C SER A 156 -8.67 -0.84 -4.87
N LEU A 157 -9.74 -0.04 -4.71
CA LEU A 157 -9.74 1.40 -4.91
C LEU A 157 -8.67 2.17 -4.09
N PRO A 158 -8.44 1.86 -2.80
CA PRO A 158 -7.42 2.57 -2.02
C PRO A 158 -5.98 2.37 -2.52
N TYR A 159 -5.76 1.41 -3.43
CA TYR A 159 -4.41 1.11 -3.94
C TYR A 159 -4.12 1.73 -5.30
N VAL A 160 -5.16 2.21 -5.99
CA VAL A 160 -5.00 2.97 -7.23
C VAL A 160 -4.43 4.33 -6.86
N ALA A 161 -3.22 4.62 -7.34
CA ALA A 161 -2.48 5.81 -6.93
C ALA A 161 -1.50 6.27 -7.99
N VAL A 162 -1.15 7.55 -7.92
CA VAL A 162 0.06 8.09 -8.53
C VAL A 162 1.20 8.01 -7.51
N SER A 163 2.42 7.77 -7.99
CA SER A 163 3.62 7.76 -7.16
C SER A 163 4.77 8.43 -7.88
N ALA A 164 5.62 9.15 -7.14
CA ALA A 164 6.83 9.74 -7.68
C ALA A 164 7.94 9.79 -6.65
N PHE A 165 9.18 9.69 -7.09
CA PHE A 165 10.36 9.77 -6.24
C PHE A 165 11.22 10.97 -6.61
N SER A 166 11.75 11.64 -5.60
CA SER A 166 12.40 12.95 -5.72
C SER A 166 13.76 12.99 -5.04
N GLY A 167 14.62 11.99 -5.31
CA GLY A 167 15.95 11.86 -4.72
C GLY A 167 15.99 11.39 -3.26
N GLU A 168 15.05 11.83 -2.43
CA GLU A 168 15.03 11.50 -0.99
C GLU A 168 13.92 10.51 -0.64
N LYS A 169 12.67 10.84 -1.01
CA LYS A 169 11.48 10.09 -0.58
C LYS A 169 10.46 9.98 -1.71
N ALA A 170 9.76 8.85 -1.74
CA ALA A 170 8.61 8.67 -2.60
C ALA A 170 7.37 9.38 -2.01
N ARG A 171 6.61 10.04 -2.88
CA ARG A 171 5.27 10.55 -2.60
C ARG A 171 4.25 9.65 -3.27
N HIS A 172 3.14 9.44 -2.57
CA HIS A 172 2.03 8.61 -3.01
C HIS A 172 0.74 9.39 -2.80
N GLU A 173 -0.10 9.48 -3.82
CA GLU A 173 -1.43 10.04 -3.70
C GLU A 173 -2.43 9.05 -4.28
N ASP A 174 -3.31 8.54 -3.41
CA ASP A 174 -4.35 7.62 -3.80
C ASP A 174 -5.50 8.32 -4.54
N LEU A 175 -6.33 7.53 -5.22
CA LEU A 175 -7.47 8.02 -5.99
C LEU A 175 -8.43 8.88 -5.15
N ALA A 176 -8.66 8.54 -3.88
CA ALA A 176 -9.59 9.28 -3.02
C ALA A 176 -9.02 10.66 -2.65
N ALA A 177 -7.72 10.75 -2.38
CA ALA A 177 -7.01 12.01 -2.15
C ALA A 177 -7.04 12.88 -3.41
N LEU A 178 -6.80 12.30 -4.59
CA LEU A 178 -6.88 12.99 -5.88
C LEU A 178 -8.30 13.51 -6.17
N GLN A 179 -9.33 12.68 -6.01
CA GLN A 179 -10.74 13.07 -6.15
C GLN A 179 -11.07 14.26 -5.24
N LYS A 180 -10.67 14.19 -3.97
CA LYS A 180 -10.89 15.28 -3.01
C LYS A 180 -10.14 16.56 -3.39
N PHE A 181 -8.92 16.43 -3.90
CA PHE A 181 -8.12 17.57 -4.35
C PHE A 181 -8.77 18.24 -5.57
N VAL A 182 -9.06 17.47 -6.63
CA VAL A 182 -9.64 17.99 -7.88
C VAL A 182 -11.02 18.61 -7.63
N ALA A 183 -11.87 17.98 -6.83
CA ALA A 183 -13.18 18.53 -6.46
C ALA A 183 -13.08 19.87 -5.70
N LYS A 184 -12.00 20.09 -4.94
CA LYS A 184 -11.79 21.32 -4.18
C LYS A 184 -11.08 22.40 -5.00
N GLN A 185 -10.05 22.02 -5.74
CA GLN A 185 -9.12 22.94 -6.39
C GLN A 185 -9.48 23.21 -7.85
N HIS A 186 -10.37 22.41 -8.45
CA HIS A 186 -10.78 22.52 -9.86
C HIS A 186 -9.56 22.55 -10.80
N ARG A 187 -8.54 21.72 -10.51
CA ARG A 187 -7.35 21.51 -11.35
C ARG A 187 -6.72 20.15 -11.03
N PRO A 188 -5.91 19.58 -11.94
CA PRO A 188 -5.14 18.38 -11.68
C PRO A 188 -4.24 18.54 -10.45
N TRP A 189 -3.99 17.43 -9.76
CA TRP A 189 -3.00 17.41 -8.69
C TRP A 189 -1.60 17.48 -9.31
N GLU A 190 -0.70 18.24 -8.69
CA GLU A 190 0.66 18.43 -9.19
C GLU A 190 1.68 18.38 -8.05
N LEU A 191 2.79 17.72 -8.31
CA LEU A 191 4.00 17.76 -7.49
C LEU A 191 5.09 18.49 -8.28
N ALA A 192 5.20 19.80 -8.05
CA ALA A 192 6.13 20.70 -8.72
C ALA A 192 7.52 20.69 -8.06
N GLN A 193 8.20 19.54 -8.13
CA GLN A 193 9.59 19.36 -7.68
C GLN A 193 10.29 18.31 -8.54
N PRO A 194 11.63 18.33 -8.64
CA PRO A 194 12.37 17.35 -9.41
C PRO A 194 12.02 15.90 -9.03
N VAL A 195 11.68 15.08 -10.02
CA VAL A 195 11.33 13.66 -9.88
C VAL A 195 12.24 12.78 -10.74
N ASP A 196 12.85 11.77 -10.13
CA ASP A 196 13.70 10.79 -10.80
C ASP A 196 12.88 9.78 -11.61
N TRP A 197 11.66 9.50 -11.14
CA TRP A 197 10.67 8.67 -11.82
C TRP A 197 9.26 9.03 -11.36
N GLY A 198 8.30 8.79 -12.25
CA GLY A 198 6.86 8.86 -11.97
C GLY A 198 6.18 7.53 -12.29
N ALA A 199 5.11 7.21 -11.58
CA ALA A 199 4.40 5.96 -11.74
C ALA A 199 2.89 6.10 -11.51
N VAL A 200 2.12 5.30 -12.24
CA VAL A 200 0.74 4.95 -11.87
C VAL A 200 0.74 3.49 -11.42
N ARG A 201 -0.02 3.19 -10.37
CA ARG A 201 -0.05 1.85 -9.77
C ARG A 201 -1.43 1.48 -9.28
N ASP A 202 -1.67 0.18 -9.21
CA ASP A 202 -2.79 -0.42 -8.51
C ASP A 202 -2.27 -1.24 -7.30
N GLN A 203 -3.07 -2.20 -6.82
CA GLN A 203 -2.70 -3.07 -5.71
C GLN A 203 -1.46 -3.92 -5.97
N TYR A 204 -1.28 -4.43 -7.20
CA TYR A 204 -0.27 -5.44 -7.52
C TYR A 204 0.66 -5.09 -8.67
N PHE A 205 0.32 -4.11 -9.51
CA PHE A 205 1.08 -3.73 -10.69
C PHE A 205 1.38 -2.23 -10.71
N ALA A 206 2.39 -1.87 -11.49
CA ALA A 206 2.77 -0.50 -11.73
C ALA A 206 3.28 -0.30 -13.15
N VAL A 207 3.02 0.89 -13.68
CA VAL A 207 3.74 1.47 -14.81
C VAL A 207 4.61 2.59 -14.26
N ILE A 208 5.93 2.45 -14.38
CA ILE A 208 6.94 3.41 -13.93
C ILE A 208 7.64 3.97 -15.15
N VAL A 209 7.62 5.29 -15.32
CA VAL A 209 8.38 6.00 -16.34
C VAL A 209 9.57 6.68 -15.68
N THR A 210 10.76 6.32 -16.13
CA THR A 210 12.04 6.85 -15.65
C THR A 210 12.67 7.71 -16.74
N PRO A 211 12.70 9.04 -16.61
CA PRO A 211 13.41 9.94 -17.51
C PRO A 211 14.95 9.79 -17.44
N PRO A 212 15.69 10.33 -18.43
CA PRO A 212 17.16 10.27 -18.44
C PRO A 212 17.82 11.11 -17.34
N ALA A 213 17.12 12.14 -16.87
CA ALA A 213 17.50 13.03 -15.78
C ALA A 213 16.22 13.44 -15.03
N PRO A 214 16.31 13.95 -13.79
CA PRO A 214 15.12 14.33 -13.02
C PRO A 214 14.25 15.33 -13.78
N PHE A 215 12.96 15.01 -13.91
CA PHE A 215 11.95 15.88 -14.54
C PHE A 215 11.39 16.87 -13.53
N ALA A 216 10.90 18.03 -13.95
CA ALA A 216 10.51 19.13 -13.06
C ALA A 216 9.29 18.83 -12.18
N GLY A 217 8.49 17.84 -12.54
CA GLY A 217 7.37 17.39 -11.71
C GLY A 217 6.51 16.31 -12.35
N ILE A 218 5.43 15.97 -11.64
CA ILE A 218 4.40 15.03 -12.07
C ILE A 218 3.02 15.65 -11.81
N SER A 219 2.09 15.42 -12.73
CA SER A 219 0.69 15.82 -12.57
C SER A 219 -0.22 14.59 -12.73
N ALA A 220 -1.30 14.53 -11.95
CA ALA A 220 -2.26 13.44 -11.99
C ALA A 220 -3.71 13.90 -11.79
N GLU A 221 -4.66 13.17 -12.38
CA GLU A 221 -6.09 13.40 -12.20
C GLU A 221 -6.89 12.08 -12.20
N PRO A 222 -8.05 12.05 -11.53
CA PRO A 222 -9.01 10.95 -11.68
C PRO A 222 -9.54 10.89 -13.12
N HIS A 223 -9.71 9.67 -13.63
CA HIS A 223 -10.28 9.44 -14.96
C HIS A 223 -11.41 8.41 -14.91
N ALA A 224 -12.56 8.72 -15.50
CA ALA A 224 -13.70 7.82 -15.54
C ALA A 224 -13.46 6.61 -16.45
N LEU A 225 -13.72 5.42 -15.92
CA LEU A 225 -13.59 4.13 -16.59
C LEU A 225 -14.96 3.73 -17.16
N ARG A 226 -14.99 3.25 -18.40
CA ARG A 226 -16.22 2.96 -19.14
C ARG A 226 -16.62 1.49 -19.06
N GLU A 227 -15.65 0.59 -19.02
CA GLU A 227 -15.84 -0.86 -18.97
C GLU A 227 -15.95 -1.40 -17.54
N HIS A 228 -15.60 -0.59 -16.53
CA HIS A 228 -15.66 -0.98 -15.13
C HIS A 228 -17.07 -0.77 -14.55
N PRO A 229 -17.56 -1.71 -13.70
CA PRO A 229 -18.85 -1.55 -13.05
C PRO A 229 -18.86 -0.32 -12.13
N PRO A 230 -19.98 0.41 -12.05
CA PRO A 230 -20.07 1.58 -11.19
C PRO A 230 -19.89 1.19 -9.72
N VAL A 231 -19.15 2.02 -8.97
CA VAL A 231 -18.93 1.83 -7.54
C VAL A 231 -19.76 2.84 -6.78
N GLY A 232 -20.65 2.37 -5.89
CA GLY A 232 -21.48 3.26 -5.07
C GLY A 232 -22.39 4.19 -5.90
N GLY A 233 -22.84 3.73 -7.07
CA GLY A 233 -23.69 4.50 -7.99
C GLY A 233 -22.96 5.56 -8.82
N LYS A 234 -21.63 5.63 -8.76
CA LYS A 234 -20.79 6.51 -9.60
C LYS A 234 -19.97 5.68 -10.60
N PRO A 235 -19.60 6.24 -11.76
CA PRO A 235 -18.63 5.61 -12.65
C PRO A 235 -17.36 5.26 -11.86
N ALA A 236 -16.80 4.07 -12.11
CA ALA A 236 -15.50 3.73 -11.57
C ALA A 236 -14.45 4.71 -12.14
N GLU A 237 -13.45 5.04 -11.34
CA GLU A 237 -12.37 5.94 -11.77
C GLU A 237 -11.02 5.28 -11.56
N GLY A 238 -10.06 5.64 -12.42
CA GLY A 238 -8.65 5.34 -12.29
C GLY A 238 -7.83 6.61 -12.09
N VAL A 239 -6.51 6.47 -12.07
CA VAL A 239 -5.56 7.59 -11.94
C VAL A 239 -4.74 7.72 -13.21
N LEU A 240 -4.90 8.85 -13.90
CA LEU A 240 -4.12 9.23 -15.07
C LEU A 240 -2.97 10.13 -14.63
N ALA A 241 -1.76 9.93 -15.18
CA ALA A 241 -0.63 10.78 -14.83
C ALA A 241 0.34 11.09 -15.99
N VAL A 242 1.02 12.23 -15.88
CA VAL A 242 2.05 12.73 -16.78
C VAL A 242 3.26 13.22 -15.98
N ILE A 243 4.48 13.00 -16.48
CA ILE A 243 5.69 13.68 -15.98
C ILE A 243 6.04 14.85 -16.90
N SER A 244 6.52 15.95 -16.32
CA SER A 244 6.84 17.17 -17.06
C SER A 244 8.30 17.55 -16.90
N SER A 245 9.00 17.82 -18.00
CA SER A 245 10.36 18.37 -17.96
C SER A 245 10.35 19.83 -17.50
N ALA A 246 11.54 20.38 -17.21
CA ALA A 246 11.70 21.83 -17.25
C ALA A 246 11.39 22.37 -18.66
N PRO A 247 10.96 23.64 -18.80
CA PRO A 247 10.79 24.27 -20.10
C PRO A 247 12.05 24.09 -20.94
N MET A 248 11.87 23.57 -22.16
CA MET A 248 12.98 23.34 -23.07
C MET A 248 12.95 24.35 -24.22
N GLU A 249 14.14 24.60 -24.77
CA GLU A 249 14.33 25.41 -25.96
C GLU A 249 15.01 24.56 -27.03
N LEU A 250 14.45 24.59 -28.24
CA LEU A 250 15.02 23.95 -29.43
C LEU A 250 15.22 25.00 -30.52
N ALA A 251 16.47 25.40 -30.73
CA ALA A 251 16.83 26.27 -31.85
C ALA A 251 16.56 25.58 -33.20
N PRO A 252 16.36 26.35 -34.30
CA PRO A 252 16.25 25.78 -35.64
C PRO A 252 17.44 24.87 -35.97
N GLY A 253 17.17 23.66 -36.46
CA GLY A 253 18.18 22.63 -36.76
C GLY A 253 18.73 21.89 -35.54
N ALA A 254 18.39 22.31 -34.31
CA ALA A 254 18.82 21.61 -33.10
C ALA A 254 18.05 20.29 -32.91
N SER A 255 18.70 19.35 -32.23
CA SER A 255 18.10 18.07 -31.85
C SER A 255 18.50 17.71 -30.43
N THR A 256 17.59 17.09 -29.69
CA THR A 256 17.84 16.52 -28.37
C THR A 256 17.39 15.07 -28.34
N ASN A 257 18.11 14.25 -27.57
CA ASN A 257 17.84 12.84 -27.41
C ASN A 257 17.64 12.52 -25.92
N LEU A 258 16.50 11.93 -25.60
CA LEU A 258 16.07 11.59 -24.25
C LEU A 258 15.83 10.08 -24.16
N ALA A 259 16.63 9.40 -23.35
CA ALA A 259 16.50 7.97 -23.10
C ALA A 259 15.62 7.70 -21.88
N PHE A 260 14.46 7.09 -22.08
CA PHE A 260 13.53 6.67 -21.04
C PHE A 260 13.63 5.18 -20.78
N ARG A 261 13.40 4.78 -19.53
CA ARG A 261 13.09 3.40 -19.16
C ARG A 261 11.67 3.32 -18.65
N VAL A 262 10.92 2.35 -19.14
CA VAL A 262 9.56 2.05 -18.67
C VAL A 262 9.56 0.66 -18.06
N TYR A 263 9.11 0.57 -16.82
CA TYR A 263 8.75 -0.69 -16.19
C TYR A 263 7.24 -0.83 -16.21
N ALA A 264 6.70 -1.92 -16.76
CA ALA A 264 5.27 -2.17 -16.82
C ALA A 264 5.00 -3.61 -16.39
N GLY A 265 4.76 -3.82 -15.09
CA GLY A 265 4.77 -5.16 -14.52
C GLY A 265 4.39 -5.25 -13.05
N PRO A 266 4.60 -6.43 -12.43
CA PRO A 266 4.20 -6.73 -11.06
C PRO A 266 5.04 -5.98 -10.03
N LYS A 267 4.47 -5.71 -8.88
CA LYS A 267 5.14 -5.03 -7.76
C LYS A 267 5.93 -6.00 -6.89
N GLU A 268 6.90 -6.68 -7.50
CA GLU A 268 7.78 -7.62 -6.79
C GLU A 268 8.99 -6.87 -6.20
N SER A 269 9.17 -6.96 -4.88
CA SER A 269 10.18 -6.16 -4.17
C SER A 269 11.61 -6.40 -4.69
N ARG A 270 11.98 -7.66 -4.93
CA ARG A 270 13.31 -8.02 -5.44
C ARG A 270 13.56 -7.47 -6.84
N ARG A 271 12.55 -7.56 -7.71
CA ARG A 271 12.61 -7.11 -9.10
C ARG A 271 12.75 -5.61 -9.18
N LEU A 272 11.87 -4.88 -8.48
CA LEU A 272 11.91 -3.41 -8.44
C LEU A 272 13.21 -2.88 -7.81
N SER A 273 13.73 -3.56 -6.79
CA SER A 273 15.02 -3.18 -6.18
C SER A 273 16.19 -3.32 -7.15
N ALA A 274 16.13 -4.31 -8.06
CA ALA A 274 17.15 -4.53 -9.08
C ALA A 274 17.16 -3.47 -10.19
N LEU A 275 16.08 -2.69 -10.36
CA LEU A 275 15.99 -1.60 -11.34
C LEU A 275 16.85 -0.38 -10.96
N GLY A 276 17.21 -0.27 -9.68
CA GLY A 276 17.92 0.87 -9.11
C GLY A 276 17.01 2.08 -8.85
N GLN A 277 17.61 3.23 -8.53
CA GLN A 277 16.90 4.51 -8.33
C GLN A 277 15.72 4.46 -7.35
N ARG A 278 15.78 3.54 -6.37
CA ARG A 278 14.75 3.33 -5.36
C ARG A 278 13.34 3.07 -5.92
N GLN A 279 13.23 2.45 -7.10
CA GLN A 279 11.93 2.14 -7.72
C GLN A 279 11.09 1.16 -6.88
N ASP A 280 11.71 0.40 -5.98
CA ASP A 280 11.06 -0.41 -4.97
C ASP A 280 10.18 0.39 -3.97
N GLN A 281 10.33 1.72 -3.89
CA GLN A 281 9.42 2.55 -3.09
C GLN A 281 8.01 2.63 -3.69
N VAL A 282 7.79 2.24 -4.94
CA VAL A 282 6.45 2.14 -5.55
C VAL A 282 5.52 1.15 -4.81
N LEU A 283 6.09 0.26 -3.99
CA LEU A 283 5.34 -0.67 -3.14
C LEU A 283 4.44 0.02 -2.11
N ASP A 284 4.82 1.22 -1.65
CA ASP A 284 4.12 1.97 -0.60
C ASP A 284 3.82 1.12 0.65
N LEU A 285 4.89 0.69 1.33
CA LEU A 285 4.79 -0.18 2.52
C LEU A 285 4.30 0.56 3.79
N GLY A 286 3.86 1.81 3.64
CA GLY A 286 3.29 2.66 4.68
C GLY A 286 4.27 3.06 5.79
N MET A 287 3.71 3.53 6.91
CA MET A 287 4.45 4.13 8.02
C MET A 287 5.55 3.23 8.62
N PHE A 288 5.34 1.91 8.62
CA PHE A 288 6.25 0.92 9.20
C PHE A 288 7.11 0.22 8.14
N GLU A 289 7.47 0.91 7.07
CA GLU A 289 8.22 0.39 5.92
C GLU A 289 9.44 -0.46 6.31
N ILE A 290 10.26 -0.02 7.28
CA ILE A 290 11.45 -0.77 7.72
C ILE A 290 11.06 -2.17 8.23
N ILE A 291 9.99 -2.26 9.02
CA ILE A 291 9.48 -3.52 9.54
C ILE A 291 8.88 -4.34 8.40
N SER A 292 8.07 -3.73 7.53
CA SER A 292 7.46 -4.41 6.38
C SER A 292 8.50 -5.03 5.45
N ARG A 293 9.61 -4.33 5.18
CA ARG A 293 10.73 -4.83 4.37
C ARG A 293 11.45 -5.99 5.03
N ALA A 294 11.68 -5.92 6.34
CA ALA A 294 12.28 -7.03 7.09
C ALA A 294 11.38 -8.28 7.06
N LEU A 295 10.06 -8.08 7.18
CA LEU A 295 9.08 -9.16 7.09
C LEU A 295 8.99 -9.75 5.66
N LEU A 296 8.99 -8.90 4.62
CA LEU A 296 9.07 -9.33 3.21
C LEU A 296 10.29 -10.23 2.97
N TRP A 297 11.45 -9.79 3.43
CA TRP A 297 12.70 -10.53 3.29
C TRP A 297 12.65 -11.88 4.01
N LEU A 298 12.18 -11.91 5.26
CA LEU A 298 12.03 -13.14 6.02
C LEU A 298 11.01 -14.09 5.39
N MET A 299 9.88 -13.56 4.91
CA MET A 299 8.85 -14.34 4.22
C MET A 299 9.41 -14.96 2.93
N GLY A 300 10.21 -14.20 2.16
CA GLY A 300 10.89 -14.71 0.97
C GLY A 300 11.89 -15.83 1.27
N ILE A 301 12.63 -15.77 2.37
CA ILE A 301 13.52 -16.86 2.81
C ILE A 301 12.72 -18.11 3.16
N LEU A 302 11.69 -17.96 4.00
CA LEU A 302 10.86 -19.09 4.43
C LEU A 302 10.13 -19.72 3.24
N HIS A 303 9.64 -18.91 2.31
CA HIS A 303 9.09 -19.39 1.06
C HIS A 303 10.14 -20.12 0.21
N GLY A 304 11.37 -19.61 0.11
CA GLY A 304 12.46 -20.30 -0.59
C GLY A 304 12.80 -21.68 -0.01
N VAL A 305 12.60 -21.88 1.29
CA VAL A 305 12.82 -23.17 1.97
C VAL A 305 11.63 -24.12 1.83
N PHE A 306 10.39 -23.62 2.01
CA PHE A 306 9.19 -24.47 2.07
C PHE A 306 8.39 -24.55 0.77
N GLY A 307 8.58 -23.61 -0.16
CA GLY A 307 7.86 -23.53 -1.44
C GLY A 307 6.37 -23.20 -1.33
N ASN A 308 5.88 -22.77 -0.16
CA ASN A 308 4.47 -22.42 0.05
C ASN A 308 4.32 -21.13 0.87
N TRP A 309 3.59 -20.15 0.34
CA TRP A 309 3.41 -18.84 0.96
C TRP A 309 2.60 -18.87 2.26
N GLY A 310 1.62 -19.76 2.39
CA GLY A 310 0.88 -19.93 3.64
C GLY A 310 1.76 -20.50 4.76
N VAL A 311 2.64 -21.45 4.43
CA VAL A 311 3.66 -21.94 5.37
C VAL A 311 4.66 -20.84 5.72
N ALA A 312 5.05 -20.00 4.76
CA ALA A 312 5.90 -18.85 5.02
C ALA A 312 5.24 -17.88 6.02
N ILE A 313 3.96 -17.54 5.85
CA ILE A 313 3.19 -16.73 6.81
C ILE A 313 3.24 -17.34 8.21
N VAL A 314 2.95 -18.65 8.34
CA VAL A 314 3.00 -19.38 9.61
C VAL A 314 4.40 -19.29 10.23
N GLY A 315 5.44 -19.50 9.43
CA GLY A 315 6.84 -19.45 9.85
C GLY A 315 7.26 -18.07 10.34
N VAL A 316 6.90 -16.99 9.63
CA VAL A 316 7.17 -15.61 10.06
C VAL A 316 6.51 -15.38 11.44
N THR A 317 5.24 -15.77 11.61
CA THR A 317 4.54 -15.61 12.89
C THR A 317 5.24 -16.35 14.03
N ILE A 318 5.71 -17.58 13.79
CA ILE A 318 6.46 -18.35 14.80
C ILE A 318 7.77 -17.64 15.18
N VAL A 319 8.54 -17.17 14.20
CA VAL A 319 9.82 -16.47 14.43
C VAL A 319 9.60 -15.21 15.26
N ILE A 320 8.62 -14.38 14.89
CA ILE A 320 8.24 -13.17 15.64
C ILE A 320 7.85 -13.55 17.07
N LYS A 321 7.01 -14.57 17.24
CA LYS A 321 6.53 -14.99 18.56
C LYS A 321 7.68 -15.45 19.47
N ILE A 322 8.64 -16.19 18.92
CA ILE A 322 9.84 -16.63 19.66
C ILE A 322 10.68 -15.41 20.07
N LEU A 323 10.91 -14.47 19.15
CA LEU A 323 11.67 -13.25 19.41
C LEU A 323 11.06 -12.43 20.55
N PHE A 324 9.72 -12.29 20.57
CA PHE A 324 9.00 -11.54 21.60
C PHE A 324 8.52 -12.38 22.79
N TRP A 325 8.92 -13.65 22.87
CA TRP A 325 8.59 -14.52 23.99
C TRP A 325 8.99 -13.94 25.37
N PRO A 326 10.23 -13.47 25.59
CA PRO A 326 10.64 -12.98 26.92
C PRO A 326 9.81 -11.77 27.38
N LEU A 327 9.51 -10.87 26.45
CA LEU A 327 8.66 -9.71 26.69
C LEU A 327 7.24 -10.13 27.09
N THR A 328 6.66 -11.08 26.35
CA THR A 328 5.31 -11.57 26.64
C THR A 328 5.26 -12.27 27.99
N ALA A 329 6.31 -13.01 28.37
CA ALA A 329 6.44 -13.64 29.68
C ALA A 329 6.49 -12.61 30.83
N ILE A 330 7.18 -11.47 30.64
CA ILE A 330 7.19 -10.35 31.61
C ILE A 330 5.77 -9.80 31.80
N SER A 331 5.04 -9.61 30.69
CA SER A 331 3.65 -9.14 30.74
C SER A 331 2.73 -10.10 31.51
N THR A 332 2.80 -11.41 31.20
CA THR A 332 2.03 -12.44 31.90
C THR A 332 2.35 -12.47 33.40
N ARG A 333 3.63 -12.32 33.77
CA ARG A 333 4.05 -12.25 35.18
C ARG A 333 3.42 -11.05 35.90
N SER A 334 3.42 -9.88 35.26
CA SER A 334 2.78 -8.68 35.83
C SER A 334 1.29 -8.90 36.05
N MET A 335 0.58 -9.51 35.08
CA MET A 335 -0.85 -9.79 35.22
C MET A 335 -1.17 -10.74 36.37
N LYS A 336 -0.37 -11.79 36.57
CA LYS A 336 -0.51 -12.69 37.73
C LYS A 336 -0.26 -11.96 39.06
N GLN A 337 0.73 -11.05 39.12
CA GLN A 337 0.97 -10.24 40.32
C GLN A 337 -0.19 -9.27 40.60
N MET A 338 -0.79 -8.69 39.56
CA MET A 338 -2.00 -7.88 39.71
C MET A 338 -3.15 -8.72 40.28
N GLN A 339 -3.36 -9.94 39.78
CA GLN A 339 -4.37 -10.87 40.33
C GLN A 339 -4.14 -11.18 41.80
N ALA A 340 -2.90 -11.35 42.24
CA ALA A 340 -2.58 -11.52 43.66
C ALA A 340 -2.94 -10.28 44.52
N LEU A 341 -3.00 -9.09 43.92
CA LEU A 341 -3.44 -7.85 44.59
C LEU A 341 -4.97 -7.64 44.57
N ALA A 342 -5.72 -8.47 43.83
CA ALA A 342 -7.18 -8.38 43.74
C ALA A 342 -7.91 -8.15 45.09
N PRO A 343 -7.64 -8.91 46.17
CA PRO A 343 -8.35 -8.70 47.44
C PRO A 343 -8.07 -7.32 48.05
N LYS A 344 -6.84 -6.79 47.90
CA LYS A 344 -6.48 -5.46 48.41
C LYS A 344 -7.12 -4.35 47.58
N ILE A 345 -7.22 -4.53 46.27
CA ILE A 345 -7.91 -3.59 45.38
C ILE A 345 -9.42 -3.57 45.70
N ASN A 346 -10.03 -4.73 45.97
CA ASN A 346 -11.45 -4.81 46.34
C ASN A 346 -11.73 -4.11 47.68
N ALA A 347 -10.89 -4.34 48.70
CA ALA A 347 -11.01 -3.64 49.98
C ALA A 347 -10.85 -2.12 49.83
N LEU A 348 -9.95 -1.66 48.95
CA LEU A 348 -9.76 -0.24 48.66
C LEU A 348 -10.99 0.38 47.99
N LYS A 349 -11.61 -0.34 47.05
CA LYS A 349 -12.86 0.08 46.40
C LYS A 349 -14.00 0.21 47.40
N GLU A 350 -14.14 -0.74 48.33
CA GLU A 350 -15.16 -0.67 49.37
C GLU A 350 -14.97 0.53 50.29
N LYS A 351 -13.72 0.84 50.64
CA LYS A 351 -13.37 1.98 51.48
C LYS A 351 -13.61 3.34 50.81
N HIS A 352 -13.48 3.42 49.48
CA HIS A 352 -13.57 4.67 48.73
C HIS A 352 -14.76 4.71 47.75
N LYS A 353 -15.85 3.99 48.05
CA LYS A 353 -17.09 4.05 47.26
C LYS A 353 -17.58 5.51 47.16
N GLY A 354 -17.73 6.02 45.94
CA GLY A 354 -18.22 7.38 45.66
C GLY A 354 -17.14 8.43 45.40
N ASP A 355 -15.86 8.15 45.63
CA ASP A 355 -14.74 9.07 45.34
C ASP A 355 -13.75 8.44 44.35
N ALA A 356 -14.09 8.55 43.05
CA ALA A 356 -13.30 7.96 41.97
C ALA A 356 -11.87 8.51 41.89
N LYS A 357 -11.68 9.79 42.25
CA LYS A 357 -10.35 10.43 42.21
C LYS A 357 -9.45 9.82 43.29
N ARG A 358 -9.94 9.75 44.53
CA ARG A 358 -9.18 9.17 45.64
C ARG A 358 -8.95 7.67 45.50
N MET A 359 -9.92 6.96 44.92
CA MET A 359 -9.75 5.54 44.54
C MET A 359 -8.58 5.35 43.57
N ASN A 360 -8.51 6.15 42.50
CA ASN A 360 -7.43 6.05 41.51
C ASN A 360 -6.06 6.38 42.10
N GLU A 361 -5.97 7.41 42.96
CA GLU A 361 -4.72 7.78 43.65
C GLU A 361 -4.21 6.67 44.57
N GLU A 362 -5.07 6.12 45.43
CA GLU A 362 -4.69 5.04 46.35
C GLU A 362 -4.40 3.73 45.61
N MET A 363 -5.10 3.45 44.50
CA MET A 363 -4.82 2.29 43.66
C MET A 363 -3.43 2.40 43.02
N MET A 364 -3.05 3.59 42.54
CA MET A 364 -1.71 3.83 42.01
C MET A 364 -0.63 3.75 43.10
N LYS A 365 -0.90 4.22 44.32
CA LYS A 365 0.00 4.03 45.47
C LYS A 365 0.19 2.55 45.78
N LEU A 366 -0.90 1.76 45.79
CA LEU A 366 -0.84 0.32 45.99
C LEU A 366 0.04 -0.35 44.93
N TYR A 367 -0.16 -0.03 43.64
CA TYR A 367 0.70 -0.57 42.58
C TYR A 367 2.18 -0.22 42.77
N ARG A 368 2.50 1.01 43.20
CA ARG A 368 3.88 1.44 43.52
C ARG A 368 4.47 0.72 44.73
N GLU A 369 3.71 0.58 45.81
CA GLU A 369 4.16 -0.13 47.03
C GLU A 369 4.51 -1.59 46.74
N TYR A 370 3.76 -2.23 45.85
CA TYR A 370 3.96 -3.63 45.48
C TYR A 370 4.83 -3.81 44.22
N LYS A 371 5.36 -2.70 43.66
CA LYS A 371 6.17 -2.66 42.43
C LYS A 371 5.53 -3.39 41.23
N VAL A 372 4.21 -3.33 41.14
CA VAL A 372 3.46 -3.92 40.02
C VAL A 372 3.14 -2.82 39.01
N ASN A 373 3.44 -3.04 37.72
CA ASN A 373 3.15 -2.07 36.67
C ASN A 373 1.85 -2.46 35.94
N PRO A 374 0.76 -1.67 36.06
CA PRO A 374 -0.49 -1.96 35.38
C PRO A 374 -0.37 -1.90 33.85
N MET A 375 0.53 -1.08 33.31
CA MET A 375 0.75 -0.96 31.87
C MET A 375 1.58 -2.11 31.28
N ALA A 376 2.28 -2.89 32.10
CA ALA A 376 3.02 -4.05 31.60
C ALA A 376 2.08 -5.14 31.03
N GLY A 377 0.80 -5.15 31.42
CA GLY A 377 -0.22 -6.05 30.86
C GLY A 377 -0.59 -5.75 29.41
N CYS A 378 -0.53 -4.49 28.97
CA CYS A 378 -0.83 -4.11 27.58
C CYS A 378 0.41 -3.98 26.69
N LEU A 379 1.61 -4.11 27.26
CA LEU A 379 2.88 -4.00 26.52
C LEU A 379 2.99 -4.95 25.31
N PRO A 380 2.54 -6.23 25.36
CA PRO A 380 2.54 -7.09 24.17
C PRO A 380 1.65 -6.54 23.05
N MET A 381 0.50 -5.96 23.40
CA MET A 381 -0.42 -5.37 22.42
C MET A 381 0.17 -4.12 21.76
N LEU A 382 0.88 -3.27 22.52
CA LEU A 382 1.53 -2.08 21.96
C LEU A 382 2.60 -2.42 20.92
N ILE A 383 3.39 -3.47 21.16
CA ILE A 383 4.42 -3.92 20.20
C ILE A 383 3.80 -4.69 19.02
N GLN A 384 2.69 -5.38 19.26
CA GLN A 384 1.95 -6.07 18.22
C GLN A 384 1.34 -5.09 17.20
N ILE A 385 0.95 -3.88 17.61
CA ILE A 385 0.31 -2.89 16.72
C ILE A 385 1.21 -2.52 15.51
N PRO A 386 2.48 -2.07 15.68
CA PRO A 386 3.39 -1.82 14.56
C PRO A 386 3.62 -3.04 13.66
N ILE A 387 3.80 -4.22 14.27
CA ILE A 387 4.02 -5.47 13.53
C ILE A 387 2.79 -5.83 12.71
N PHE A 388 1.59 -5.66 13.27
CA PHE A 388 0.34 -5.88 12.58
C PHE A 388 0.21 -4.95 11.38
N PHE A 389 0.42 -3.64 11.54
CA PHE A 389 0.33 -2.71 10.41
C PHE A 389 1.38 -2.99 9.35
N ALA A 390 2.59 -3.38 9.74
CA ALA A 390 3.63 -3.79 8.81
C ALA A 390 3.24 -5.06 8.04
N PHE A 391 2.75 -6.09 8.73
CA PHE A 391 2.31 -7.34 8.13
C PHE A 391 1.07 -7.14 7.23
N TYR A 392 0.15 -6.30 7.66
CA TYR A 392 -1.02 -5.88 6.89
C TYR A 392 -0.61 -5.19 5.58
N ASN A 393 0.32 -4.24 5.63
CA ASN A 393 0.84 -3.58 4.42
C ASN A 393 1.58 -4.56 3.52
N LEU A 394 2.40 -5.45 4.10
CA LEU A 394 3.07 -6.54 3.41
C LEU A 394 2.09 -7.39 2.61
N LEU A 395 1.07 -7.97 3.26
CA LEU A 395 0.12 -8.88 2.60
C LEU A 395 -0.61 -8.20 1.45
N ARG A 396 -0.92 -6.91 1.60
CA ARG A 396 -1.61 -6.12 0.58
C ARG A 396 -0.75 -5.80 -0.63
N ALA A 397 0.54 -5.55 -0.42
CA ALA A 397 1.47 -5.17 -1.48
C ALA A 397 2.10 -6.37 -2.21
N SER A 398 2.06 -7.56 -1.59
CA SER A 398 2.73 -8.75 -2.10
C SER A 398 1.91 -9.42 -3.21
N ILE A 399 2.29 -9.17 -4.46
CA ILE A 399 1.76 -9.89 -5.64
C ILE A 399 2.01 -11.40 -5.55
N GLU A 400 3.05 -11.81 -4.83
CA GLU A 400 3.42 -13.21 -4.67
C GLU A 400 2.35 -14.04 -3.92
N LEU A 401 1.50 -13.37 -3.13
CA LEU A 401 0.39 -14.02 -2.43
C LEU A 401 -0.85 -14.19 -3.31
N ARG A 402 -0.90 -13.50 -4.45
CA ARG A 402 -2.04 -13.55 -5.37
C ARG A 402 -2.12 -14.93 -6.02
N GLY A 403 -3.25 -15.60 -5.81
CA GLY A 403 -3.46 -16.97 -6.29
C GLY A 403 -2.64 -18.02 -5.53
N ALA A 404 -1.98 -17.65 -4.43
CA ALA A 404 -1.24 -18.60 -3.61
C ALA A 404 -2.21 -19.36 -2.69
N SER A 405 -2.20 -20.69 -2.77
CA SER A 405 -3.09 -21.55 -1.99
C SER A 405 -2.45 -22.09 -0.71
N PHE A 406 -3.29 -22.35 0.29
CA PHE A 406 -2.89 -22.97 1.56
C PHE A 406 -4.06 -23.70 2.22
N LEU A 407 -3.92 -25.01 2.45
CA LEU A 407 -5.01 -25.87 2.95
C LEU A 407 -6.24 -25.80 2.02
N TRP A 408 -7.38 -25.32 2.52
CA TRP A 408 -8.60 -25.07 1.74
C TRP A 408 -8.63 -23.66 1.11
N ILE A 409 -7.73 -22.76 1.50
CA ILE A 409 -7.67 -21.41 0.94
C ILE A 409 -7.12 -21.52 -0.47
N HIS A 410 -7.88 -21.05 -1.46
CA HIS A 410 -7.45 -21.02 -2.85
C HIS A 410 -6.56 -19.81 -3.18
N ASP A 411 -6.75 -18.69 -2.49
CA ASP A 411 -5.98 -17.46 -2.69
C ASP A 411 -5.81 -16.71 -1.35
N LEU A 412 -4.56 -16.58 -0.91
CA LEU A 412 -4.18 -15.89 0.33
C LEU A 412 -4.43 -14.37 0.26
N SER A 413 -4.54 -13.79 -0.93
CA SER A 413 -4.69 -12.35 -1.13
C SER A 413 -6.15 -11.87 -1.08
N THR A 414 -7.12 -12.77 -1.25
CA THR A 414 -8.56 -12.49 -1.26
C THR A 414 -9.27 -13.13 -0.06
N ALA A 415 -10.58 -12.89 0.07
CA ALA A 415 -11.39 -13.48 1.14
C ALA A 415 -11.52 -15.01 0.97
N ASP A 416 -11.53 -15.75 2.08
CA ASP A 416 -11.60 -17.22 2.13
C ASP A 416 -13.01 -17.78 1.83
N THR A 417 -13.62 -17.41 0.70
CA THR A 417 -14.97 -17.86 0.35
C THR A 417 -14.97 -19.30 -0.14
N ILE A 418 -15.35 -20.23 0.74
CA ILE A 418 -15.45 -21.66 0.42
C ILE A 418 -16.77 -22.04 -0.26
N ALA A 419 -17.83 -21.27 0.01
CA ALA A 419 -19.16 -21.50 -0.55
C ALA A 419 -19.98 -20.20 -0.49
N ARG A 420 -21.03 -20.09 -1.31
CA ARG A 420 -22.07 -19.06 -1.16
C ARG A 420 -23.39 -19.72 -0.82
N ILE A 421 -24.11 -19.18 0.15
CA ILE A 421 -25.42 -19.72 0.57
C ILE A 421 -26.45 -19.40 -0.53
N PRO A 422 -27.08 -20.42 -1.17
CA PRO A 422 -28.08 -20.21 -2.20
C PRO A 422 -29.25 -19.37 -1.68
N GLY A 423 -29.66 -18.35 -2.44
CA GLY A 423 -30.78 -17.46 -2.10
C GLY A 423 -30.45 -16.25 -1.24
N LEU A 424 -29.31 -16.23 -0.53
CA LEU A 424 -28.86 -15.06 0.26
C LEU A 424 -27.62 -14.34 -0.33
N ASP A 425 -26.99 -14.93 -1.34
CA ASP A 425 -25.69 -14.53 -1.92
C ASP A 425 -24.60 -14.23 -0.88
N PHE A 426 -24.67 -14.93 0.27
CA PHE A 426 -23.79 -14.68 1.40
C PHE A 426 -22.54 -15.57 1.31
N PRO A 427 -21.32 -14.99 1.28
CA PRO A 427 -20.08 -15.77 1.23
C PRO A 427 -19.81 -16.41 2.59
N VAL A 428 -19.47 -17.70 2.59
CA VAL A 428 -19.06 -18.45 3.79
C VAL A 428 -17.54 -18.40 3.88
N ASN A 429 -17.01 -17.64 4.84
CA ASN A 429 -15.56 -17.44 4.99
C ASN A 429 -15.03 -18.16 6.23
N LEU A 430 -14.36 -19.30 6.04
CA LEU A 430 -13.99 -20.20 7.14
C LEU A 430 -12.82 -19.67 7.99
N MET A 431 -11.76 -19.15 7.35
CA MET A 431 -10.56 -18.68 8.05
C MET A 431 -10.84 -17.53 9.05
N PRO A 432 -11.62 -16.48 8.71
CA PRO A 432 -12.00 -15.45 9.68
C PRO A 432 -12.83 -16.00 10.86
N LEU A 433 -13.66 -17.03 10.65
CA LEU A 433 -14.43 -17.67 11.71
C LEU A 433 -13.50 -18.44 12.68
N ILE A 434 -12.53 -19.19 12.15
CA ILE A 434 -11.51 -19.88 12.97
C ILE A 434 -10.68 -18.84 13.75
N MET A 435 -10.31 -17.73 13.12
CA MET A 435 -9.65 -16.62 13.77
C MET A 435 -10.49 -16.10 14.95
N ALA A 436 -11.79 -15.85 14.76
CA ALA A 436 -12.67 -15.37 15.84
C ALA A 436 -12.79 -16.37 17.00
N VAL A 437 -12.95 -17.67 16.69
CA VAL A 437 -13.01 -18.74 17.69
C VAL A 437 -11.69 -18.80 18.50
N THR A 438 -10.55 -18.74 17.83
CA THR A 438 -9.24 -18.73 18.52
C THR A 438 -9.03 -17.47 19.33
N MET A 439 -9.51 -16.29 18.88
CA MET A 439 -9.47 -15.05 19.68
C MET A 439 -10.31 -15.19 20.96
N ILE A 440 -11.53 -15.73 20.85
CA ILE A 440 -12.40 -15.97 22.02
C ILE A 440 -11.74 -16.94 22.99
N TRP A 441 -11.14 -18.03 22.49
CA TRP A 441 -10.43 -19.00 23.31
C TRP A 441 -9.22 -18.38 24.02
N GLN A 442 -8.39 -17.64 23.28
CA GLN A 442 -7.26 -16.90 23.84
C GLN A 442 -7.73 -15.91 24.92
N THR A 443 -8.83 -15.18 24.68
CA THR A 443 -9.39 -14.20 25.62
C THR A 443 -9.84 -14.87 26.92
N LYS A 444 -10.46 -16.06 26.82
CA LYS A 444 -10.86 -16.87 27.98
C LYS A 444 -9.67 -17.38 28.79
N MET A 445 -8.55 -17.71 28.13
CA MET A 445 -7.35 -18.22 28.82
C MET A 445 -6.48 -17.11 29.40
N THR A 446 -6.55 -15.90 28.85
CA THR A 446 -5.68 -14.79 29.26
C THR A 446 -6.08 -14.30 30.65
N PRO A 447 -5.16 -14.27 31.63
CA PRO A 447 -5.44 -13.78 32.97
C PRO A 447 -5.88 -12.31 32.91
N GLN A 448 -7.12 -12.01 33.32
CA GLN A 448 -7.60 -10.63 33.36
C GLN A 448 -7.08 -9.91 34.61
N ALA A 449 -6.72 -8.63 34.46
CA ALA A 449 -6.41 -7.79 35.60
C ALA A 449 -7.65 -7.70 36.51
N PRO A 450 -7.51 -7.92 37.83
CA PRO A 450 -8.64 -7.73 38.73
C PRO A 450 -9.07 -6.27 38.63
N ASN A 451 -10.37 -6.07 38.43
CA ASN A 451 -10.97 -4.74 38.29
C ASN A 451 -10.67 -4.00 36.97
N ALA A 452 -10.44 -4.71 35.87
CA ALA A 452 -10.65 -4.10 34.55
C ALA A 452 -12.04 -3.45 34.52
N ASP A 453 -12.10 -2.15 34.18
CA ASP A 453 -13.36 -1.43 34.10
C ASP A 453 -14.35 -2.20 33.22
N PRO A 454 -15.67 -2.15 33.50
CA PRO A 454 -16.68 -2.82 32.67
C PRO A 454 -16.51 -2.51 31.18
N SER A 455 -16.07 -1.29 30.85
CA SER A 455 -15.71 -0.85 29.50
C SER A 455 -14.54 -1.64 28.90
N MET A 456 -13.45 -1.85 29.64
CA MET A 456 -12.28 -2.63 29.21
C MET A 456 -12.66 -4.11 29.00
N LYS A 457 -13.47 -4.68 29.90
CA LYS A 457 -13.97 -6.05 29.74
C LYS A 457 -14.87 -6.16 28.50
N MET A 458 -15.79 -5.23 28.31
CA MET A 458 -16.65 -5.19 27.12
C MET A 458 -15.83 -5.08 25.84
N MET A 459 -14.81 -4.22 25.81
CA MET A 459 -13.90 -4.08 24.67
C MET A 459 -13.16 -5.39 24.34
N MET A 460 -12.71 -6.15 25.35
CA MET A 460 -12.06 -7.46 25.12
C MET A 460 -13.01 -8.48 24.48
N TRP A 461 -14.28 -8.51 24.85
CA TRP A 461 -15.27 -9.43 24.28
C TRP A 461 -15.84 -8.95 22.94
N MET A 462 -15.85 -7.64 22.71
CA MET A 462 -16.28 -7.02 21.46
C MET A 462 -15.20 -7.08 20.38
N MET A 463 -13.91 -7.06 20.76
CA MET A 463 -12.79 -7.07 19.81
C MET A 463 -12.85 -8.26 18.83
N PRO A 464 -13.08 -9.53 19.24
CA PRO A 464 -13.22 -10.64 18.30
C PRO A 464 -14.35 -10.44 17.29
N ALA A 465 -15.49 -9.88 17.69
CA ALA A 465 -16.60 -9.62 16.80
C ALA A 465 -16.28 -8.49 15.80
N MET A 466 -15.62 -7.43 16.27
CA MET A 466 -15.16 -6.32 15.42
C MET A 466 -14.10 -6.80 14.42
N PHE A 467 -13.12 -7.60 14.86
CA PHE A 467 -12.10 -8.18 13.99
C PHE A 467 -12.68 -9.18 13.01
N LEU A 468 -13.67 -9.97 13.43
CA LEU A 468 -14.41 -10.85 12.52
C LEU A 468 -15.08 -10.04 11.42
N PHE A 469 -15.86 -9.01 11.77
CA PHE A 469 -16.52 -8.15 10.79
C PHE A 469 -15.52 -7.50 9.81
N PHE A 470 -14.41 -6.98 10.32
CA PHE A 470 -13.36 -6.37 9.51
C PHE A 470 -12.65 -7.39 8.59
N CYS A 471 -12.26 -8.53 9.13
CA CYS A 471 -11.50 -9.54 8.37
C CYS A 471 -12.39 -10.44 7.52
N TYR A 472 -13.72 -10.44 7.71
CA TYR A 472 -14.62 -11.32 6.99
C TYR A 472 -14.50 -11.15 5.48
N SER A 473 -14.47 -9.90 5.01
CA SER A 473 -14.33 -9.57 3.58
C SER A 473 -12.88 -9.25 3.18
N PHE A 474 -11.91 -9.54 4.05
CA PHE A 474 -10.52 -9.16 3.85
C PHE A 474 -9.65 -10.37 3.45
N SER A 475 -8.38 -10.13 3.10
CA SER A 475 -7.40 -11.17 2.77
C SER A 475 -7.37 -12.29 3.83
N SER A 476 -7.50 -13.52 3.35
CA SER A 476 -7.43 -14.74 4.15
C SER A 476 -6.05 -14.94 4.78
N GLY A 477 -4.98 -14.45 4.14
CA GLY A 477 -3.62 -14.42 4.69
C GLY A 477 -3.52 -13.62 6.00
N LEU A 478 -4.31 -12.56 6.16
CA LEU A 478 -4.35 -11.79 7.41
C LEU A 478 -5.01 -12.59 8.53
N SER A 479 -6.13 -13.25 8.23
CA SER A 479 -6.83 -14.13 9.18
C SER A 479 -5.99 -15.37 9.54
N LEU A 480 -5.22 -15.92 8.60
CA LEU A 480 -4.28 -17.01 8.86
C LEU A 480 -3.19 -16.56 9.85
N TYR A 481 -2.53 -15.43 9.58
CA TYR A 481 -1.54 -14.85 10.48
C TYR A 481 -2.08 -14.70 11.91
N TRP A 482 -3.28 -14.13 12.03
CA TRP A 482 -3.89 -13.86 13.33
C TRP A 482 -4.29 -15.14 14.06
N THR A 483 -4.80 -16.14 13.33
CA THR A 483 -5.11 -17.47 13.87
C THR A 483 -3.85 -18.13 14.44
N VAL A 484 -2.75 -18.16 13.69
CA VAL A 484 -1.47 -18.73 14.16
C VAL A 484 -0.97 -17.96 15.38
N GLN A 485 -1.04 -16.62 15.36
CA GLN A 485 -0.63 -15.78 16.48
C GLN A 485 -1.44 -16.09 17.76
N ASN A 486 -2.76 -16.28 17.64
CA ASN A 486 -3.63 -16.65 18.76
C ASN A 486 -3.26 -18.03 19.30
N LEU A 487 -3.10 -19.04 18.43
CA LEU A 487 -2.75 -20.41 18.81
C LEU A 487 -1.40 -20.46 19.53
N LEU A 488 -0.40 -19.73 19.05
CA LEU A 488 0.89 -19.63 19.73
C LEU A 488 0.77 -18.91 21.09
N THR A 489 -0.12 -17.94 21.21
CA THR A 489 -0.38 -17.24 22.48
C THR A 489 -1.11 -18.14 23.47
N ILE A 490 -2.06 -18.94 23.00
CA ILE A 490 -2.75 -19.98 23.77
C ILE A 490 -1.73 -21.00 24.28
N LEU A 491 -0.86 -21.50 23.41
CA LEU A 491 0.21 -22.43 23.76
C LEU A 491 1.16 -21.83 24.80
N GLN A 492 1.60 -20.59 24.61
CA GLN A 492 2.43 -19.88 25.59
C GLN A 492 1.72 -19.73 26.95
N THR A 493 0.45 -19.36 26.94
CA THR A 493 -0.35 -19.18 28.16
C THR A 493 -0.48 -20.51 28.89
N TRP A 494 -0.76 -21.59 28.17
CA TRP A 494 -0.83 -22.94 28.71
C TRP A 494 0.50 -23.35 29.36
N LEU A 495 1.64 -23.18 28.67
CA LEU A 495 2.98 -23.50 29.19
C LEU A 495 3.43 -22.65 30.39
N THR A 496 2.84 -21.47 30.57
CA THR A 496 3.21 -20.53 31.64
C THR A 496 2.20 -20.43 32.77
N ARG A 497 1.00 -21.00 32.61
CA ARG A 497 -0.12 -20.90 33.57
C ARG A 497 0.23 -21.46 34.94
N ASP A 498 0.88 -22.62 34.99
CA ASP A 498 1.14 -23.34 36.24
C ASP A 498 2.42 -22.90 36.96
N LYS A 499 3.20 -21.99 36.34
CA LYS A 499 4.39 -21.44 37.00
C LYS A 499 3.96 -20.50 38.14
N PRO A 500 4.25 -20.84 39.41
CA PRO A 500 3.90 -19.99 40.55
C PRO A 500 4.67 -18.68 40.44
N VAL A 501 3.95 -17.57 40.51
CA VAL A 501 4.56 -16.24 40.58
C VAL A 501 4.57 -15.83 42.04
N ALA A 502 5.77 -15.59 42.58
CA ALA A 502 5.92 -15.13 43.95
C ALA A 502 5.02 -13.89 44.18
N PRO A 503 4.23 -13.88 45.27
CA PRO A 503 3.35 -12.75 45.56
C PRO A 503 4.18 -11.48 45.69
N PRO A 504 3.71 -10.34 45.16
CA PRO A 504 4.46 -9.11 45.25
C PRO A 504 4.65 -8.73 46.73
N THR A 505 5.90 -8.50 47.13
CA THR A 505 6.24 -8.06 48.49
C THR A 505 6.08 -6.54 48.60
N ARG A 506 5.43 -6.09 49.67
CA ARG A 506 5.31 -4.65 49.97
C ARG A 506 6.70 -4.06 50.20
N VAL A 507 7.10 -3.12 49.38
CA VAL A 507 8.33 -2.37 49.57
C VAL A 507 8.01 -1.18 50.44
N LYS A 508 8.49 -1.19 51.70
CA LYS A 508 8.40 0.00 52.57
C LYS A 508 9.12 1.15 51.85
N PRO A 509 8.54 2.36 51.79
CA PRO A 509 9.26 3.50 51.27
C PRO A 509 10.57 3.63 52.07
N ARG A 510 11.72 3.69 51.38
CA ARG A 510 12.98 4.09 52.03
C ARG A 510 12.67 5.40 52.74
N ARG A 511 12.83 5.44 54.07
CA ARG A 511 12.76 6.68 54.84
C ARG A 511 13.72 7.65 54.16
N GLY A 512 13.19 8.58 53.38
CA GLY A 512 13.95 9.70 52.86
C GLY A 512 14.51 10.46 54.04
N PHE A 513 15.79 10.79 53.98
CA PHE A 513 16.49 11.67 54.89
C PHE A 513 15.56 12.81 55.35
N SER A 514 15.34 12.90 56.66
CA SER A 514 14.72 14.08 57.25
C SER A 514 15.64 15.27 56.97
N PHE A 515 15.23 16.16 56.06
CA PHE A 515 15.77 17.50 56.06
C PHE A 515 15.37 18.14 57.39
N ILE A 516 16.37 18.30 58.27
CA ILE A 516 16.28 19.10 59.48
C ILE A 516 15.86 20.51 59.02
N ARG A 517 14.65 20.94 59.37
CA ARG A 517 14.29 22.37 59.30
C ARG A 517 15.05 23.06 60.43
N PRO A 518 15.83 24.12 60.17
CA PRO A 518 16.33 24.95 61.25
C PRO A 518 15.15 25.70 61.87
N GLU A 519 15.02 25.61 63.20
CA GLU A 519 14.12 26.45 63.98
C GLU A 519 14.56 27.91 63.85
N THR A 520 13.67 28.77 63.37
CA THR A 520 13.82 30.22 63.54
C THR A 520 13.28 30.61 64.91
N PRO A 521 14.05 31.34 65.75
CA PRO A 521 13.54 31.82 67.02
C PRO A 521 12.55 32.95 66.78
N LYS A 522 11.42 32.90 67.49
CA LYS A 522 10.40 33.94 67.51
C LYS A 522 10.99 35.28 67.99
N ARG A 523 10.64 36.37 67.30
CA ARG A 523 10.52 37.70 67.88
C ARG A 523 9.08 38.17 67.72
#